data_AF-A0A9D3SCL4-F1
#
_entry.id   AF-A0A9D3SCL4-F1
#
_cell.length_a   1.000
_cell.length_b   1.000
_cell.length_c   1.000
_cell.angle_alpha   90.00
_cell.angle_beta   90.00
_cell.angle_gamma   90.00
#
_symmetry.space_group_name_H-M   'P 1'
#
loop_
_entity.id
_entity.type
_entity.pdbx_description
1 polymer ?
#
loop_
_entity_poly.entity_id
_entity_poly.type
_entity_poly.pdbx_seq_one_letter_code
_entity_poly.pdbx_strand_id
1 'polypeptide(L)'
;MAVHLQSTICSVLNLIKTHFMFCQSVSMRFKVTSSLLKKSMLLYYVPQMVTPGSVERTCHTESSRSEAVAQQQMENHDHLIQPKKPSNPVLESPSHRVLHRELRVSHRWGLLPAEKCELQRVMEQRRLEQQREREQALRPLTDLEQELSKRRQRLLAYELEEKKRQEDLQNVPEFVRVKDNLRRVRVS
;
A
#
# COMPACT_ATOMS: atom_id res chain seq x y z
N MET A 1 53.21 5.49 34.23
CA MET A 1 52.03 4.61 34.40
C MET A 1 50.71 5.38 34.32
N ALA A 2 50.55 6.53 35.00
CA ALA A 2 49.30 7.32 34.97
C ALA A 2 48.89 7.87 33.58
N VAL A 3 49.85 8.31 32.75
CA VAL A 3 49.60 8.84 31.39
C VAL A 3 49.10 7.78 30.40
N HIS A 4 49.52 6.53 30.54
CA HIS A 4 49.04 5.44 29.68
C HIS A 4 47.58 5.09 29.98
N LEU A 5 47.19 5.05 31.27
CA LEU A 5 45.78 4.84 31.66
C LEU A 5 44.88 5.97 31.18
N GLN A 6 45.30 7.24 31.30
CA GLN A 6 44.51 8.37 30.80
C GLN A 6 44.32 8.30 29.28
N SER A 7 45.34 7.90 28.52
CA SER A 7 45.24 7.71 27.08
C SER A 7 44.27 6.59 26.71
N THR A 8 44.31 5.45 27.42
CA THR A 8 43.39 4.33 27.15
C THR A 8 41.94 4.69 27.48
N ILE A 9 41.71 5.37 28.61
CA ILE A 9 40.37 5.82 29.02
C ILE A 9 39.83 6.83 28.00
N CYS A 10 40.65 7.76 27.52
CA CYS A 10 40.24 8.75 26.52
C CYS A 10 39.90 8.09 25.17
N SER A 11 40.66 7.06 24.75
CA SER A 11 40.35 6.28 23.55
C SER A 11 39.06 5.47 23.68
N VAL A 12 38.80 4.85 24.83
CA VAL A 12 37.56 4.09 25.08
C VAL A 12 36.34 5.04 25.15
N LEU A 13 36.47 6.18 25.82
CA LEU A 13 35.40 7.18 25.86
C LEU A 13 35.11 7.77 24.47
N ASN A 14 36.13 8.01 23.65
CA ASN A 14 35.95 8.44 22.27
C ASN A 14 35.26 7.35 21.42
N LEU A 15 35.59 6.07 21.63
CA LEU A 15 34.94 4.95 20.94
C LEU A 15 33.47 4.81 21.33
N ILE A 16 33.14 4.98 22.62
CA ILE A 16 31.74 4.98 23.09
C ILE A 16 30.99 6.18 22.51
N LYS A 17 31.63 7.35 22.43
CA LYS A 17 31.03 8.57 21.88
C LYS A 17 30.79 8.47 20.38
N THR A 18 31.72 7.88 19.62
CA THR A 18 31.53 7.60 18.18
C THR A 18 30.46 6.54 17.95
N HIS A 19 30.41 5.49 18.78
CA HIS A 19 29.37 4.46 18.68
C HIS A 19 27.99 5.00 19.05
N PHE A 20 27.90 5.89 20.05
CA PHE A 20 26.66 6.58 20.42
C PHE A 20 26.19 7.53 19.31
N MET A 21 27.10 8.33 18.73
CA MET A 21 26.80 9.18 17.58
C MET A 21 26.39 8.37 16.34
N PHE A 22 27.03 7.22 16.09
CA PHE A 22 26.64 6.30 15.03
C PHE A 22 25.26 5.71 15.28
N CYS A 23 24.97 5.28 16.50
CA CYS A 23 23.66 4.73 16.89
C CYS A 23 22.56 5.79 16.82
N GLN A 24 22.85 7.04 17.21
CA GLN A 24 21.93 8.17 17.10
C GLN A 24 21.70 8.57 15.62
N SER A 25 22.74 8.49 14.77
CA SER A 25 22.65 8.71 13.32
C SER A 25 21.87 7.61 12.61
N VAL A 26 22.05 6.33 12.98
CA VAL A 26 21.26 5.20 12.47
C VAL A 26 19.80 5.30 12.93
N SER A 27 19.55 5.69 14.18
CA SER A 27 18.20 5.95 14.71
C SER A 27 17.51 7.13 14.01
N MET A 28 18.24 8.22 13.73
CA MET A 28 17.74 9.35 12.94
C MET A 28 17.47 8.95 11.48
N ARG A 29 18.36 8.16 10.85
CA ARG A 29 18.16 7.59 9.51
C ARG A 29 16.94 6.66 9.45
N PHE A 30 16.70 5.85 10.48
CA PHE A 30 15.52 4.99 10.58
C PHE A 30 14.22 5.81 10.75
N LYS A 31 14.26 6.89 11.53
CA LYS A 31 13.12 7.81 11.68
C LYS A 31 12.83 8.62 10.41
N VAL A 32 13.87 9.09 9.72
CA VAL A 32 13.76 9.83 8.45
C VAL A 32 13.32 8.92 7.32
N THR A 33 13.81 7.68 7.24
CA THR A 33 13.30 6.68 6.27
C THR A 33 11.86 6.29 6.58
N SER A 34 11.48 6.07 7.84
CA SER A 34 10.08 5.86 8.24
C SER A 34 9.19 7.05 7.86
N SER A 35 9.63 8.29 8.05
CA SER A 35 8.82 9.47 7.70
C SER A 35 8.74 9.70 6.19
N LEU A 36 9.80 9.39 5.43
CA LEU A 36 9.80 9.40 3.96
C LEU A 36 8.94 8.28 3.38
N LEU A 37 9.00 7.06 3.93
CA LEU A 37 8.10 5.95 3.58
C LEU A 37 6.65 6.28 3.91
N LYS A 38 6.38 6.92 5.06
CA LYS A 38 5.04 7.40 5.44
C LYS A 38 4.54 8.52 4.51
N LYS A 39 5.40 9.46 4.13
CA LYS A 39 5.08 10.52 3.14
C LYS A 39 4.87 9.96 1.73
N SER A 40 5.67 8.99 1.31
CA SER A 40 5.52 8.28 0.04
C SER A 40 4.22 7.47 0.00
N MET A 41 3.89 6.75 1.07
CA MET A 41 2.61 6.05 1.21
C MET A 41 1.42 7.02 1.24
N LEU A 42 1.55 8.18 1.88
CA LEU A 42 0.50 9.22 1.86
C LEU A 42 0.32 9.83 0.46
N LEU A 43 1.39 10.09 -0.28
CA LEU A 43 1.31 10.57 -1.67
C LEU A 43 0.66 9.53 -2.60
N TYR A 44 0.84 8.24 -2.32
CA TYR A 44 0.14 7.16 -3.03
C TYR A 44 -1.31 6.99 -2.57
N TYR A 45 -1.62 7.33 -1.31
CA TYR A 45 -2.93 7.12 -0.69
C TYR A 45 -3.89 8.32 -0.77
N VAL A 46 -3.47 9.48 -1.29
CA VAL A 46 -4.44 10.55 -1.64
C VAL A 46 -5.34 9.98 -2.74
N PRO A 47 -6.63 9.70 -2.47
CA PRO A 47 -7.54 9.29 -3.51
C PRO A 47 -7.63 10.48 -4.45
N GLN A 48 -7.24 10.28 -5.70
CA GLN A 48 -7.69 11.12 -6.79
C GLN A 48 -9.22 11.10 -6.67
N MET A 49 -9.77 12.16 -6.08
CA MET A 49 -11.20 12.42 -6.10
C MET A 49 -11.49 12.67 -7.57
N VAL A 50 -11.72 11.60 -8.31
CA VAL A 50 -12.37 11.66 -9.61
C VAL A 50 -13.74 12.19 -9.28
N THR A 51 -13.84 13.51 -9.30
CA THR A 51 -15.10 14.19 -9.51
C THR A 51 -15.77 13.45 -10.66
N PRO A 52 -17.03 13.00 -10.51
CA PRO A 52 -17.81 12.66 -11.67
C PRO A 52 -18.14 14.00 -12.35
N GLY A 53 -17.14 14.59 -13.01
CA GLY A 53 -17.38 15.49 -14.11
C GLY A 53 -18.08 14.63 -15.14
N SER A 54 -19.41 14.69 -15.10
CA SER A 54 -20.33 14.45 -16.21
C SER A 54 -19.64 13.78 -17.38
N VAL A 55 -19.64 12.43 -17.36
CA VAL A 55 -19.58 11.69 -18.61
C VAL A 55 -20.86 12.08 -19.34
N GLU A 56 -20.80 13.19 -20.06
CA GLU A 56 -21.56 13.42 -21.27
C GLU A 56 -21.21 12.24 -22.17
N ARG A 57 -21.92 11.15 -21.92
CA ARG A 57 -22.02 10.04 -22.82
C ARG A 57 -22.73 10.67 -24.00
N THR A 58 -21.96 11.02 -25.02
CA THR A 58 -22.47 11.47 -26.30
C THR A 58 -23.44 10.42 -26.80
N CYS A 59 -24.72 10.67 -26.52
CA CYS A 59 -25.79 10.19 -27.34
C CYS A 59 -25.57 10.84 -28.71
N HIS A 60 -24.87 10.14 -29.59
CA HIS A 60 -25.11 10.29 -31.01
C HIS A 60 -26.52 9.76 -31.29
N THR A 61 -27.51 10.54 -30.84
CA THR A 61 -28.83 10.63 -31.42
C THR A 61 -28.63 11.47 -32.68
N GLU A 62 -28.11 10.85 -33.74
CA GLU A 62 -28.13 11.49 -35.05
C GLU A 62 -29.28 10.93 -35.87
N SER A 63 -30.21 11.87 -36.10
CA SER A 63 -30.96 12.06 -37.33
C SER A 63 -32.11 11.10 -37.59
N SER A 64 -33.28 11.46 -37.08
CA SER A 64 -34.51 11.57 -37.87
C SER A 64 -35.67 12.05 -36.99
N ARG A 65 -35.87 13.37 -36.87
CA ARG A 65 -37.21 13.99 -36.90
C ARG A 65 -37.11 15.52 -36.94
N SER A 66 -36.77 16.04 -38.11
CA SER A 66 -37.13 17.41 -38.52
C SER A 66 -37.59 17.36 -39.97
N GLU A 67 -38.62 16.56 -40.25
CA GLU A 67 -39.47 16.78 -41.42
C GLU A 67 -40.59 17.72 -40.99
N ALA A 68 -40.29 19.02 -40.98
CA ALA A 68 -41.25 20.08 -41.17
C ALA A 68 -40.45 21.37 -41.38
N VAL A 69 -40.74 22.08 -42.47
CA VAL A 69 -40.25 23.42 -42.81
C VAL A 69 -38.85 23.48 -43.45
N ALA A 70 -38.81 23.19 -44.76
CA ALA A 70 -37.96 23.89 -45.71
C ALA A 70 -38.45 23.61 -47.14
N GLN A 71 -39.67 24.04 -47.45
CA GLN A 71 -39.95 24.43 -48.83
C GLN A 71 -39.25 25.77 -49.05
N GLN A 72 -38.67 25.94 -50.25
CA GLN A 72 -37.94 27.13 -50.72
C GLN A 72 -36.44 27.13 -50.40
N GLN A 73 -35.66 26.49 -51.27
CA GLN A 73 -34.51 27.08 -51.97
C GLN A 73 -33.79 25.97 -52.72
N MET A 74 -34.20 25.75 -53.97
CA MET A 74 -33.41 24.98 -54.93
C MET A 74 -33.56 25.62 -56.30
N GLU A 75 -32.88 26.74 -56.49
CA GLU A 75 -32.38 27.10 -57.81
C GLU A 75 -30.87 27.35 -57.67
N ASN A 76 -30.10 26.75 -58.57
CA ASN A 76 -28.63 26.81 -58.69
C ASN A 76 -27.78 25.97 -57.72
N HIS A 77 -27.83 24.65 -57.87
CA HIS A 77 -26.64 23.82 -57.62
C HIS A 77 -26.60 22.58 -58.54
N ASP A 78 -26.86 22.78 -59.83
CA ASP A 78 -27.18 21.68 -60.77
C ASP A 78 -25.96 20.92 -61.34
N HIS A 79 -24.73 21.17 -60.89
CA HIS A 79 -23.51 20.54 -61.45
C HIS A 79 -22.45 20.04 -60.45
N LEU A 80 -22.76 19.92 -59.15
CA LEU A 80 -21.82 19.32 -58.18
C LEU A 80 -22.29 17.92 -57.78
N ILE A 81 -21.49 16.90 -58.09
CA ILE A 81 -21.70 15.53 -57.59
C ILE A 81 -21.50 15.57 -56.06
N GLN A 82 -22.58 15.60 -55.31
CA GLN A 82 -22.52 15.44 -53.86
C GLN A 82 -22.27 13.97 -53.53
N PRO A 83 -21.24 13.63 -52.72
CA PRO A 83 -21.03 12.26 -52.31
C PRO A 83 -22.22 11.79 -51.47
N LYS A 84 -23.01 10.86 -52.03
CA LYS A 84 -24.13 10.23 -51.32
C LYS A 84 -23.57 9.35 -50.21
N LYS A 85 -23.98 9.60 -48.96
CA LYS A 85 -23.59 8.76 -47.83
C LYS A 85 -24.03 7.32 -48.14
N PRO A 86 -23.10 6.34 -48.13
CA PRO A 86 -23.47 4.95 -48.36
C PRO A 86 -24.46 4.52 -47.29
N SER A 87 -25.51 3.81 -47.72
CA SER A 87 -26.54 3.31 -46.82
C SER A 87 -25.91 2.32 -45.84
N ASN A 88 -26.21 2.50 -44.54
CA ASN A 88 -25.68 1.65 -43.50
C ASN A 88 -26.62 0.44 -43.32
N PRO A 89 -26.24 -0.77 -43.76
CA PRO A 89 -27.12 -1.94 -43.74
C PRO A 89 -27.62 -2.31 -42.33
N VAL A 90 -26.89 -1.91 -41.29
CA VAL A 90 -27.22 -2.08 -39.86
C VAL A 90 -28.38 -1.18 -39.42
N LEU A 91 -28.54 -0.03 -40.07
CA LEU A 91 -29.58 0.96 -39.78
C LEU A 91 -30.80 0.83 -40.71
N GLU A 92 -30.63 0.30 -41.92
CA GLU A 92 -31.73 0.06 -42.85
C GLU A 92 -32.64 -1.09 -42.41
N SER A 93 -32.07 -2.15 -41.83
CA SER A 93 -32.84 -3.30 -41.37
C SER A 93 -33.57 -3.01 -40.05
N PRO A 94 -34.92 -2.94 -40.03
CA PRO A 94 -35.66 -2.67 -38.81
C PRO A 94 -35.48 -3.80 -37.78
N SER A 95 -35.41 -5.06 -38.26
CA SER A 95 -35.18 -6.23 -37.41
C SER A 95 -33.83 -6.15 -36.68
N HIS A 96 -32.78 -5.68 -37.37
CA HIS A 96 -31.46 -5.55 -36.76
C HIS A 96 -31.45 -4.48 -35.66
N ARG A 97 -32.14 -3.35 -35.89
CA ARG A 97 -32.28 -2.28 -34.89
C ARG A 97 -33.04 -2.73 -33.65
N VAL A 98 -34.11 -3.50 -33.83
CA VAL A 98 -34.92 -4.05 -32.74
C VAL A 98 -34.07 -5.01 -31.90
N LEU A 99 -33.37 -5.96 -32.54
CA LEU A 99 -32.49 -6.89 -31.86
C LEU A 99 -31.38 -6.17 -31.08
N HIS A 100 -30.72 -5.17 -31.68
CA HIS A 100 -29.69 -4.38 -31.00
C HIS A 100 -30.25 -3.64 -29.76
N ARG A 101 -31.48 -3.11 -29.86
CA ARG A 101 -32.16 -2.50 -28.71
C ARG A 101 -32.42 -3.52 -27.61
N GLU A 102 -32.93 -4.70 -27.96
CA GLU A 102 -33.22 -5.79 -27.02
C GLU A 102 -31.97 -6.32 -26.32
N LEU A 103 -30.86 -6.50 -27.04
CA LEU A 103 -29.58 -6.92 -26.47
C LEU A 103 -29.02 -5.88 -25.49
N ARG A 104 -29.07 -4.60 -25.86
CA ARG A 104 -28.64 -3.51 -24.96
C ARG A 104 -29.48 -3.43 -23.69
N VAL A 105 -30.79 -3.65 -23.80
CA VAL A 105 -31.70 -3.74 -22.67
C VAL A 105 -31.32 -4.95 -21.84
N SER A 106 -31.30 -6.15 -22.41
CA SER A 106 -30.99 -7.40 -21.69
C SER A 106 -29.66 -7.35 -20.93
N HIS A 107 -28.62 -6.74 -21.51
CA HIS A 107 -27.34 -6.50 -20.84
C HIS A 107 -27.44 -5.51 -19.67
N ARG A 108 -28.15 -4.38 -19.86
CA ARG A 108 -28.39 -3.40 -18.79
C ARG A 108 -29.18 -3.99 -17.62
N TRP A 109 -30.14 -4.85 -17.91
CA TRP A 109 -31.00 -5.49 -16.91
C TRP A 109 -30.41 -6.81 -16.37
N GLY A 110 -29.24 -7.23 -16.83
CA GLY A 110 -28.55 -8.44 -16.34
C GLY A 110 -29.28 -9.75 -16.66
N LEU A 111 -30.11 -9.77 -17.72
CA LEU A 111 -30.91 -10.94 -18.12
C LEU A 111 -30.11 -11.96 -18.95
N LEU A 112 -28.96 -11.56 -19.50
CA LEU A 112 -28.04 -12.47 -20.18
C LEU A 112 -27.11 -13.14 -19.17
N PRO A 113 -26.65 -14.38 -19.40
CA PRO A 113 -25.63 -15.03 -18.58
C PRO A 113 -24.43 -14.09 -18.43
N ALA A 114 -24.35 -13.46 -17.27
CA ALA A 114 -23.40 -12.39 -16.99
C ALA A 114 -22.06 -13.01 -16.62
N GLU A 115 -21.44 -13.73 -17.55
CA GLU A 115 -19.99 -13.81 -17.54
C GLU A 115 -19.50 -12.39 -17.77
N LYS A 116 -19.27 -11.68 -16.67
CA LYS A 116 -18.72 -10.33 -16.70
C LYS A 116 -17.47 -10.40 -17.57
N CYS A 117 -17.38 -9.48 -18.53
CA CYS A 117 -16.20 -9.37 -19.37
C CYS A 117 -14.95 -9.37 -18.47
N GLU A 118 -13.88 -10.02 -18.93
CA GLU A 118 -12.61 -10.16 -18.19
C GLU A 118 -12.21 -8.87 -17.45
N LEU A 119 -12.26 -7.73 -18.15
CA LEU A 119 -11.94 -6.41 -17.59
C LEU A 119 -12.82 -6.03 -16.40
N GLN A 120 -14.14 -6.26 -16.47
CA GLN A 120 -15.05 -5.93 -15.38
C GLN A 120 -14.78 -6.84 -14.16
N ARG A 121 -14.50 -8.13 -14.37
CA ARG A 121 -14.10 -9.02 -13.26
C ARG A 121 -12.82 -8.54 -12.61
N VAL A 122 -11.81 -8.20 -13.40
CA VAL A 122 -10.51 -7.73 -12.90
C VAL A 122 -10.67 -6.42 -12.11
N MET A 123 -11.50 -5.49 -12.57
CA MET A 123 -11.76 -4.24 -11.85
C MET A 123 -12.50 -4.46 -10.53
N GLU A 124 -13.51 -5.32 -10.51
CA GLU A 124 -14.23 -5.69 -9.30
C GLU A 124 -13.32 -6.44 -8.31
N GLN A 125 -12.53 -7.39 -8.80
CA GLN A 125 -11.55 -8.13 -8.02
C GLN A 125 -10.55 -7.17 -7.37
N ARG A 126 -9.95 -6.26 -8.16
CA ARG A 126 -9.01 -5.26 -7.64
C ARG A 126 -9.66 -4.36 -6.59
N ARG A 127 -10.93 -3.99 -6.78
CA ARG A 127 -11.68 -3.19 -5.79
C ARG A 127 -11.86 -3.95 -4.47
N LEU A 128 -12.23 -5.21 -4.53
CA LEU A 128 -12.43 -6.07 -3.35
C LEU A 128 -11.10 -6.34 -2.63
N GLU A 129 -10.02 -6.60 -3.37
CA GLU A 129 -8.68 -6.80 -2.82
C GLU A 129 -8.20 -5.55 -2.08
N GLN A 130 -8.35 -4.37 -2.68
CA GLN A 130 -8.00 -3.10 -2.02
C GLN A 130 -8.82 -2.85 -0.75
N GLN A 131 -10.11 -3.18 -0.75
CA GLN A 131 -10.95 -3.06 0.44
C GLN A 131 -10.48 -4.03 1.54
N ARG A 132 -10.24 -5.29 1.17
CA ARG A 132 -9.72 -6.32 2.09
C ARG A 132 -8.37 -5.93 2.69
N GLU A 133 -7.45 -5.38 1.90
CA GLU A 133 -6.15 -4.91 2.36
C GLU A 133 -6.28 -3.74 3.34
N ARG A 134 -7.17 -2.78 3.05
CA ARG A 134 -7.47 -1.66 3.98
C ARG A 134 -8.04 -2.17 5.29
N GLU A 135 -8.98 -3.10 5.24
CA GLU A 135 -9.55 -3.72 6.44
C GLU A 135 -8.52 -4.51 7.23
N GLN A 136 -7.65 -5.27 6.57
CA GLN A 136 -6.56 -6.01 7.21
C GLN A 136 -5.52 -5.07 7.84
N ALA A 137 -5.18 -3.96 7.19
CA ALA A 137 -4.25 -2.97 7.73
C ALA A 137 -4.81 -2.24 8.95
N LEU A 138 -6.14 -2.07 9.01
CA LEU A 138 -6.84 -1.51 10.17
C LEU A 138 -7.17 -2.56 11.24
N ARG A 139 -6.97 -3.85 10.94
CA ARG A 139 -7.33 -4.93 11.86
C ARG A 139 -6.36 -4.91 13.05
N PRO A 140 -6.87 -4.86 14.29
CA PRO A 140 -6.01 -5.01 15.46
C PRO A 140 -5.38 -6.42 15.46
N LEU A 141 -4.19 -6.51 16.08
CA LEU A 141 -3.52 -7.79 16.34
C LEU A 141 -4.51 -8.76 17.00
N THR A 142 -4.57 -9.98 16.49
CA THR A 142 -5.43 -11.02 17.04
C THR A 142 -5.03 -11.35 18.48
N ASP A 143 -5.97 -11.85 19.28
CA ASP A 143 -5.71 -12.19 20.69
C ASP A 143 -4.54 -13.17 20.82
N LEU A 144 -4.45 -14.15 19.92
CA LEU A 144 -3.32 -15.09 19.85
C LEU A 144 -1.99 -14.39 19.52
N GLU A 145 -1.97 -13.47 18.55
CA GLU A 145 -0.76 -12.70 18.22
C GLU A 145 -0.31 -11.82 19.40
N GLN A 146 -1.26 -11.25 20.14
CA GLN A 146 -0.97 -10.48 21.35
C GLN A 146 -0.36 -11.37 22.44
N GLU A 147 -0.89 -12.58 22.65
CA GLU A 147 -0.34 -13.55 23.59
C GLU A 147 1.08 -14.00 23.21
N LEU A 148 1.32 -14.30 21.94
CA LEU A 148 2.64 -14.64 21.42
C LEU A 148 3.64 -13.49 21.64
N SER A 149 3.22 -12.25 21.37
CA SER A 149 4.03 -11.05 21.62
C SER A 149 4.38 -10.90 23.10
N LYS A 150 3.40 -11.07 24.00
CA LYS A 150 3.62 -11.05 25.46
C LYS A 150 4.59 -12.14 25.90
N ARG A 151 4.46 -13.36 25.36
CA ARG A 151 5.35 -14.48 25.68
C ARG A 151 6.77 -14.21 25.22
N ARG A 152 6.96 -13.68 24.01
CA ARG A 152 8.26 -13.25 23.50
C ARG A 152 8.89 -12.18 24.40
N GLN A 153 8.12 -11.17 24.80
CA GLN A 153 8.63 -10.11 25.68
C GLN A 153 9.09 -10.66 27.04
N ARG A 154 8.37 -11.62 27.62
CA ARG A 154 8.79 -12.29 28.86
C ARG A 154 10.10 -13.05 28.69
N LEU A 155 10.25 -13.81 27.61
CA LEU A 155 11.50 -14.55 27.33
C LEU A 155 12.69 -13.59 27.19
N LEU A 156 12.53 -12.49 26.44
CA LEU A 156 13.59 -11.47 26.30
C LEU A 156 13.96 -10.82 27.63
N ALA A 157 12.99 -10.61 28.52
CA ALA A 157 13.27 -10.08 29.87
C ALA A 157 14.09 -11.07 30.70
N TYR A 158 13.75 -12.36 30.66
CA TYR A 158 14.51 -13.41 31.34
C TYR A 158 15.94 -13.54 30.80
N GLU A 159 16.11 -13.56 29.48
CA GLU A 159 17.44 -13.60 28.85
C GLU A 159 18.32 -12.42 29.27
N LEU A 160 17.73 -11.23 29.38
CA LEU A 160 18.43 -10.03 29.83
C LEU A 160 18.81 -10.11 31.31
N GLU A 161 17.91 -10.60 32.15
CA GLU A 161 18.16 -10.79 33.59
C GLU A 161 19.25 -11.85 33.83
N GLU A 162 19.24 -12.94 33.06
CA GLU A 162 20.27 -13.96 33.13
C GLU A 162 21.65 -13.42 32.74
N LYS A 163 21.72 -12.62 31.66
CA LYS A 163 22.96 -11.92 31.28
C LYS A 163 23.45 -11.01 32.39
N LYS A 164 22.56 -10.21 32.99
CA LYS A 164 22.92 -9.35 34.13
C LYS A 164 23.45 -10.16 35.30
N ARG A 165 22.82 -11.27 35.66
CA ARG A 165 23.32 -12.16 36.73
C ARG A 165 24.71 -12.71 36.41
N GLN A 166 24.97 -13.09 35.16
CA GLN A 166 26.28 -13.56 34.73
C GLN A 166 27.33 -12.44 34.80
N GLU A 167 26.98 -11.22 34.36
CA GLU A 167 27.83 -10.03 34.47
C GLU A 167 28.12 -9.70 35.94
N ASP A 168 27.12 -9.71 36.82
CA ASP A 168 27.26 -9.46 38.24
C ASP A 168 28.21 -10.46 38.90
N LEU A 169 28.14 -11.74 38.54
CA LEU A 169 29.07 -12.78 39.00
C LEU A 169 30.50 -12.54 38.51
N GLN A 170 30.68 -12.05 37.28
CA GLN A 170 31.99 -11.70 36.73
C GLN A 170 32.55 -10.41 37.35
N ASN A 171 31.67 -9.46 37.71
CA ASN A 171 32.02 -8.19 38.34
C ASN A 171 32.34 -8.32 39.84
N VAL A 172 32.13 -9.49 40.45
CA VAL A 172 32.56 -9.76 41.83
C VAL A 172 34.09 -9.62 41.93
N PRO A 173 34.61 -8.77 42.84
CA PRO A 173 36.05 -8.60 43.00
C PRO A 173 36.78 -9.91 43.27
N GLU A 174 37.97 -10.07 42.67
CA GLU A 174 38.77 -11.30 42.75
C GLU A 174 39.06 -11.74 44.19
N PHE A 175 39.38 -10.81 45.09
CA PHE A 175 39.67 -11.13 46.50
C PHE A 175 38.47 -11.76 47.23
N VAL A 176 37.24 -11.48 46.80
CA VAL A 176 36.03 -12.13 47.32
C VAL A 176 35.91 -13.56 46.77
N ARG A 177 36.22 -13.74 45.47
CA ARG A 177 36.21 -15.06 44.81
C ARG A 177 37.27 -16.02 45.37
N VAL A 178 38.43 -15.49 45.78
CA VAL A 178 39.56 -16.28 46.28
C VAL A 178 39.45 -16.61 47.77
N LYS A 179 38.59 -15.91 48.53
CA LYS A 179 38.40 -16.12 49.98
C LYS A 179 38.00 -17.55 50.36
N ASP A 180 37.25 -18.25 49.52
CA ASP A 180 36.84 -19.64 49.78
C ASP A 180 37.95 -20.66 49.53
N ASN A 181 38.98 -20.31 48.72
CA ASN A 181 40.16 -21.15 48.52
C ASN A 181 41.08 -21.12 49.75
N LEU A 182 41.19 -19.97 50.40
CA LEU A 182 41.99 -19.80 51.63
C LEU A 182 41.36 -20.53 52.84
N ARG A 183 40.03 -20.72 52.86
CA ARG A 183 39.33 -21.45 53.94
C ARG A 183 39.52 -22.97 53.89
N ARG A 184 39.90 -23.54 52.74
CA ARG A 184 40.11 -25.00 52.60
C ARG A 184 41.52 -25.45 52.98
N VAL A 185 42.47 -24.52 53.09
CA VAL A 185 43.80 -24.83 53.58
C VAL A 185 43.71 -24.95 55.10
N ARG A 186 43.64 -26.18 55.61
CA ARG A 186 43.86 -26.45 57.04
C ARG A 186 45.28 -25.98 57.34
N VAL A 187 45.39 -25.02 58.25
CA VAL A 187 46.68 -24.66 58.84
C VAL A 187 47.06 -25.83 59.74
N SER A 188 48.02 -26.64 59.27
CA SER A 188 48.74 -27.61 60.09
C SER A 188 49.80 -26.92 60.93
#